data_AF-A0AA37MGA4-F1
#
_entry.id   AF-A0AA37MGA4-F1
#
_cell.length_a   1.000
_cell.length_b   1.000
_cell.length_c   1.000
_cell.angle_alpha   90.00
_cell.angle_beta   90.00
_cell.angle_gamma   90.00
#
_symmetry.space_group_name_H-M   'P 1'
#
loop_
_entity.id
_entity.type
_entity.pdbx_description
1 polymer ?
#
loop_
_entity_poly.entity_id
_entity_poly.type
_entity_poly.pdbx_seq_one_letter_code
_entity_poly.pdbx_strand_id
1 'polypeptide(L)' 'MGHRLPDPCDPHSWPTKAILPAGLAVEGAVPIDQVRSIDWATRILRSLGRAPDLVVAEVRGKLRTLLGMSLGG' A
#
# COMPACT_ATOMS: atom_id res chain seq x y z
N MET A 1 30.15 9.86 3.22
CA MET A 1 29.48 8.83 2.39
C MET A 1 27.99 8.96 2.68
N GLY A 2 27.26 9.69 1.85
CA GLY A 2 25.85 10.00 2.12
C GLY A 2 24.99 8.79 1.78
N HIS A 3 24.35 8.17 2.78
CA HIS A 3 23.34 7.15 2.53
C HIS A 3 22.13 7.84 1.88
N ARG A 4 22.03 7.74 0.54
CA ARG A 4 20.83 8.10 -0.18
C ARG A 4 19.77 7.09 0.21
N LEU A 5 18.76 7.53 0.96
CA LEU A 5 17.59 6.71 1.23
C LEU A 5 16.94 6.34 -0.12
N PRO A 6 16.47 5.08 -0.26
CA PRO A 6 15.72 4.69 -1.45
C PRO A 6 14.54 5.63 -1.66
N ASP A 7 14.30 6.02 -2.90
CA ASP A 7 13.22 6.96 -3.19
C ASP A 7 11.85 6.31 -2.95
N PRO A 8 10.93 7.01 -2.28
CA PRO A 8 9.60 6.48 -2.00
C PRO A 8 8.80 6.15 -3.26
N CYS A 9 9.15 6.74 -4.40
CA CYS A 9 8.51 6.45 -5.68
C CYS A 9 9.13 5.24 -6.41
N ASP A 10 10.30 4.75 -6.03
CA ASP A 10 10.88 3.53 -6.61
C ASP A 10 10.03 2.32 -6.20
N PRO A 11 9.40 1.62 -7.17
CA PRO A 11 8.60 0.44 -6.90
C PRO A 11 9.42 -0.75 -6.36
N HIS A 12 10.75 -0.78 -6.56
CA HIS A 12 11.61 -1.90 -6.19
C HIS A 12 12.25 -1.78 -4.79
N SER A 13 12.09 -0.63 -4.14
CA SER A 13 12.96 -0.28 -3.01
C SER A 13 12.48 -0.72 -1.63
N TRP A 14 11.23 -1.17 -1.49
CA TRP A 14 10.65 -1.41 -0.16
C TRP A 14 9.71 -2.62 -0.10
N PRO A 15 9.96 -3.60 0.80
CA PRO A 15 9.24 -4.87 0.82
C PRO A 15 7.74 -4.73 1.20
N THR A 16 7.38 -3.68 1.94
CA THR A 16 6.00 -3.39 2.35
C THR A 16 5.24 -2.54 1.33
N LYS A 17 5.78 -2.30 0.11
CA LYS A 17 5.01 -1.70 -0.99
C LYS A 17 4.28 -2.78 -1.79
N ALA A 18 3.03 -2.54 -2.16
CA ALA A 18 2.33 -3.31 -3.19
C ALA A 18 2.17 -2.43 -4.44
N ILE A 19 2.68 -2.90 -5.58
CA ILE A 19 2.70 -2.11 -6.82
C ILE A 19 1.34 -2.15 -7.50
N LEU A 20 0.88 -0.98 -7.92
CA LEU A 20 -0.35 -0.87 -8.70
C LEU A 20 -0.04 -1.25 -10.15
N PRO A 21 -0.85 -2.13 -10.78
CA PRO A 21 -0.69 -2.45 -12.18
C PRO A 21 -0.95 -1.22 -13.04
N ALA A 22 -0.29 -1.17 -14.21
CA ALA A 22 -0.51 -0.12 -15.19
C ALA A 22 -1.97 -0.11 -15.69
N GLY A 23 -2.46 1.06 -16.11
CA GLY A 23 -3.82 1.24 -16.64
C GLY A 23 -4.89 1.52 -15.58
N LEU A 24 -4.51 1.72 -14.31
CA LEU A 24 -5.39 2.25 -13.28
C LEU A 24 -5.45 3.79 -13.35
N ALA A 25 -6.43 4.38 -12.66
CA ALA A 25 -6.58 5.83 -12.56
C ALA A 25 -5.37 6.54 -11.90
N VAL A 26 -4.51 5.78 -11.21
CA VAL A 26 -3.26 6.24 -10.61
C VAL A 26 -2.16 5.20 -10.80
N GLU A 27 -0.94 5.68 -11.02
CA GLU A 27 0.27 4.86 -11.01
C GLU A 27 0.96 4.97 -9.65
N GLY A 28 1.72 3.94 -9.28
CA GLY A 28 2.53 3.94 -8.06
C GLY A 28 2.36 2.69 -7.20
N ALA A 29 2.39 2.85 -5.89
CA ALA A 29 2.36 1.76 -4.93
C ALA A 29 1.53 2.09 -3.69
N VAL A 30 1.00 1.05 -3.04
CA VAL A 30 0.36 1.14 -1.72
C VAL A 30 1.44 0.95 -0.64
N PRO A 31 1.74 1.96 0.21
CA PRO A 31 2.69 1.82 1.31
C PRO A 31 2.01 1.18 2.52
N ILE A 32 2.23 -0.12 2.72
CA ILE A 32 1.45 -0.93 3.68
C ILE A 32 1.87 -0.65 5.13
N ASP A 33 3.09 -0.20 5.36
CA ASP A 33 3.58 0.19 6.69
C ASP A 33 3.02 1.54 7.19
N GLN A 34 2.37 2.32 6.31
CA GLN A 34 1.79 3.61 6.66
C GLN A 34 0.26 3.55 6.81
N VAL A 35 -0.25 2.48 7.44
CA VAL A 35 -1.68 2.35 7.76
C VAL A 35 -2.09 3.39 8.80
N ARG A 36 -3.24 4.03 8.58
CA ARG A 36 -3.78 5.08 9.46
C ARG A 36 -5.29 4.98 9.52
N SER A 37 -5.85 5.19 10.71
CA SER A 37 -7.28 5.45 10.86
C SER A 37 -7.58 6.88 10.46
N ILE A 38 -8.57 7.08 9.59
CA ILE A 38 -8.97 8.41 9.11
C ILE A 38 -10.48 8.56 9.23
N ASP A 39 -10.90 9.72 9.71
CA ASP A 39 -12.29 10.14 9.67
C ASP A 39 -12.65 10.67 8.27
N TRP A 40 -13.69 10.11 7.67
CA TRP A 40 -14.21 10.50 6.36
C TRP A 40 -15.07 11.77 6.40
N ALA A 41 -15.72 12.07 7.52
CA ALA A 41 -16.65 13.20 7.62
C ALA A 41 -15.90 14.55 7.66
N THR A 42 -14.69 14.56 8.22
CA THR A 42 -13.88 15.76 8.42
C THR A 42 -12.84 16.00 7.32
N ARG A 43 -12.69 15.09 6.35
CA ARG A 43 -11.73 15.21 5.24
C ARG A 43 -12.41 15.12 3.88
N ILE A 44 -11.96 15.97 2.95
CA ILE A 44 -12.36 15.88 1.54
C ILE A 44 -11.63 14.69 0.92
N LEU A 45 -12.30 13.55 0.86
CA LEU A 45 -11.84 12.35 0.17
C LEU A 45 -12.67 12.16 -1.10
N ARG A 46 -11.99 11.88 -2.22
CA ARG A 46 -12.64 11.46 -3.46
C ARG A 46 -12.20 10.05 -3.82
N SER A 47 -13.15 9.21 -4.21
CA SER A 47 -12.84 7.90 -4.77
C SER A 47 -12.25 8.08 -6.17
N LEU A 48 -11.06 7.52 -6.40
CA LEU A 48 -10.40 7.51 -7.71
C LEU A 48 -10.73 6.26 -8.52
N GLY A 49 -11.39 5.26 -7.91
CA GLY A 49 -11.72 4.00 -8.55
C GLY A 49 -11.62 2.82 -7.58
N ARG A 50 -11.63 1.61 -8.14
CA ARG A 50 -11.48 0.35 -7.40
C ARG A 50 -10.15 -0.30 -7.77
N ALA A 51 -9.38 -0.71 -6.76
CA ALA A 51 -8.19 -1.52 -6.98
C ALA A 51 -8.58 -2.94 -7.41
N PRO A 52 -7.83 -3.59 -8.31
CA PRO A 52 -8.05 -4.99 -8.67
C PRO A 52 -7.96 -5.92 -7.46
N ASP A 53 -8.73 -7.01 -7.46
CA ASP A 53 -8.79 -7.95 -6.34
C ASP A 53 -7.41 -8.56 -6.00
N LEU A 54 -6.56 -8.76 -7.00
CA LEU A 54 -5.18 -9.24 -6.81
C LEU A 54 -4.34 -8.30 -5.94
N VAL A 55 -4.48 -6.98 -6.14
CA VAL A 55 -3.77 -5.95 -5.36
C VAL A 55 -4.30 -5.93 -3.94
N VAL A 56 -5.63 -6.01 -3.80
CA VAL A 56 -6.28 -6.05 -2.48
C VAL A 56 -5.84 -7.29 -1.70
N ALA A 57 -5.72 -8.45 -2.36
CA ALA A 57 -5.24 -9.69 -1.75
C ALA A 57 -3.76 -9.58 -1.31
N GLU A 58 -2.89 -9.03 -2.16
CA GLU A 58 -1.48 -8.79 -1.83
C GLU A 58 -1.33 -7.86 -0.62
N VAL A 59 -2.05 -6.73 -0.62
CA VAL A 59 -2.03 -5.77 0.48
C VAL A 59 -2.47 -6.42 1.79
N ARG A 60 -3.56 -7.21 1.77
CA ARG A 60 -4.00 -7.94 2.96
C ARG A 60 -2.96 -8.95 3.43
N GLY A 61 -2.33 -9.70 2.52
CA GLY A 61 -1.30 -10.68 2.86
C GLY A 61 -0.11 -10.02 3.58
N LYS A 62 0.44 -8.96 2.99
CA LYS A 62 1.54 -8.19 3.58
C LYS A 62 1.15 -7.52 4.90
N LEU A 63 -0.07 -6.99 5.01
CA LEU A 63 -0.58 -6.38 6.24
C LEU A 63 -0.69 -7.40 7.37
N ARG A 64 -1.12 -8.63 7.08
CA ARG A 64 -1.18 -9.71 8.07
C ARG A 64 0.20 -10.07 8.59
N THR A 65 1.18 -10.16 7.71
CA THR A 65 2.59 -10.38 8.08
C THR A 65 3.10 -9.23 8.97
N LEU A 66 2.84 -7.97 8.59
CA LEU A 66 3.28 -6.80 9.34
C LEU A 66 2.65 -6.73 10.74
N LEU A 67 1.38 -7.10 10.86
CA LEU A 67 0.63 -7.07 12.12
C LEU A 67 0.79 -8.35 12.95
N GLY A 68 1.60 -9.32 12.51
CA GLY A 68 1.77 -10.60 13.20
C GLY A 68 0.49 -11.44 13.26
N MET A 69 -0.49 -11.16 12.39
CA MET A 69 -1.75 -11.88 12.32
C MET A 69 -1.54 -13.21 11.58
N SER A 70 -1.03 -14.20 12.30
CA SER A 70 -1.17 -15.60 11.90
C SER A 70 -2.66 -15.94 11.91
N LEU A 71 -3.21 -16.43 10.81
CA LEU A 71 -4.51 -17.10 10.88
C LEU A 71 -4.24 -18.38 11.69
N GLY A 72 -4.60 -18.38 12.99
CA GLY A 72 -4.83 -19.64 13.67
C GLY A 72 -5.85 -20.43 12.85
N GLY A 73 -5.54 -21.69 12.59
CA GLY A 73 -6.29 -22.57 11.67
C GLY A 73 -7.77 -22.75 12.00
#